data_AF-A0A1S9CMX0-F1
#
_entry.id   AF-A0A1S9CMX0-F1
#
_cell.length_a   1.000
_cell.length_b   1.000
_cell.length_c   1.000
_cell.angle_alpha   90.00
_cell.angle_beta   90.00
_cell.angle_gamma   90.00
#
_symmetry.space_group_name_H-M   'P 1'
#
loop_
_entity.id
_entity.type
_entity.pdbx_description
1 polymer ?
#
loop_
_entity_poly.entity_id
_entity_poly.type
_entity_poly.pdbx_seq_one_letter_code
_entity_poly.pdbx_strand_id
1 'polypeptide(L)'
;MCPFVKKNIQSSPHSDLVALVGEEAEAVFLEFAEPFCKKKIIVGCIYRPPKFNINCFSDCFYSTLGKITNEKKNLLYLCDFNIKLLNSKSSQFIDHLNASSFPPSYKWATKNYCHK
;
A
#
# COMPACT_ATOMS: atom_id res chain seq x y z
N MET A 1 0.12 13.11 -0.44
CA MET A 1 -0.29 12.51 0.85
C MET A 1 0.74 12.82 1.95
N CYS A 2 0.33 13.20 3.16
CA CYS A 2 1.24 13.53 4.29
C CYS A 2 0.79 12.84 5.59
N PRO A 3 1.43 11.76 6.05
CA PRO A 3 1.05 11.10 7.29
C PRO A 3 1.48 11.91 8.52
N PHE A 4 0.67 11.86 9.59
CA PHE A 4 1.04 12.38 10.89
C PHE A 4 1.73 11.29 11.71
N VAL A 5 2.97 11.54 12.14
CA VAL A 5 3.70 10.71 13.10
C VAL A 5 3.82 11.46 14.41
N LYS A 6 3.39 10.84 15.52
CA LYS A 6 3.51 11.44 16.85
C LYS A 6 4.98 11.71 17.17
N LYS A 7 5.31 12.89 17.69
CA LYS A 7 6.69 13.38 17.93
C LYS A 7 7.65 12.38 18.62
N ASN A 8 7.13 11.52 19.50
CA ASN A 8 7.95 10.57 20.26
C ASN A 8 8.10 9.20 19.58
N ILE A 9 7.60 9.06 18.35
CA ILE A 9 7.76 7.85 17.54
C ILE A 9 8.78 8.20 16.45
N GLN A 10 9.92 7.51 16.46
CA GLN A 10 10.91 7.63 15.40
C GLN A 10 10.48 6.81 14.19
N SER A 11 10.66 7.40 13.01
CA SER A 11 10.41 6.73 11.73
C SER A 11 11.40 7.25 10.68
N SER A 12 11.75 6.40 9.71
CA SER A 12 12.60 6.78 8.58
C SER A 12 11.85 6.63 7.25
N PRO A 13 11.99 7.59 6.31
CA PRO A 13 11.36 7.48 5.01
C PRO A 13 12.03 6.42 4.13
N HIS A 14 11.23 5.65 3.39
CA HIS A 14 11.68 4.63 2.44
C HIS A 14 11.48 5.14 0.99
N SER A 15 12.30 6.11 0.58
CA SER A 15 12.15 6.87 -0.68
C SER A 15 12.28 6.02 -1.95
N ASP A 16 13.06 4.95 -1.89
CA ASP A 16 13.20 3.94 -2.94
C ASP A 16 11.91 3.13 -3.17
N LEU A 17 11.09 2.91 -2.14
CA LEU A 17 9.76 2.29 -2.32
C LEU A 17 8.77 3.29 -2.93
N VAL A 18 8.88 4.57 -2.57
CA VAL A 18 8.09 5.64 -3.21
C VAL A 18 8.42 5.72 -4.70
N ALA A 19 9.71 5.64 -5.07
CA ALA A 19 10.15 5.67 -6.45
C ALA A 19 9.60 4.50 -7.30
N LEU A 20 9.37 3.32 -6.70
CA LEU A 20 8.79 2.16 -7.39
C LEU A 20 7.29 2.30 -7.68
N VAL A 21 6.57 3.05 -6.83
CA VAL A 21 5.15 3.35 -7.08
C VAL A 21 5.00 4.33 -8.25
N GLY A 22 5.97 5.23 -8.44
CA GLY A 22 6.02 6.14 -9.58
C GLY A 22 4.88 7.16 -9.59
N GLU A 23 4.50 7.61 -10.78
CA GLU A 23 3.48 8.66 -10.97
C GLU A 23 2.04 8.12 -10.93
N GLU A 24 1.87 6.79 -10.90
CA GLU A 24 0.55 6.13 -10.95
C GLU A 24 -0.23 6.27 -9.63
N ALA A 25 0.46 6.60 -8.53
CA ALA A 25 -0.15 6.79 -7.22
C ALA A 25 0.67 7.73 -6.34
N GLU A 26 0.01 8.32 -5.34
CA GLU A 26 0.67 9.00 -4.24
C GLU A 26 1.01 7.98 -3.16
N ALA A 27 2.29 7.86 -2.80
CA ALA A 27 2.72 6.93 -1.77
C ALA A 27 3.66 7.57 -0.75
N VAL A 28 3.54 7.12 0.49
CA VAL A 28 4.52 7.37 1.55
C VAL A 28 4.83 6.05 2.25
N PHE A 29 6.11 5.74 2.40
CA PHE A 29 6.59 4.59 3.15
C PHE A 29 7.45 5.05 4.31
N LEU A 30 7.11 4.57 5.51
CA LEU A 30 7.84 4.86 6.74
C LEU A 30 8.27 3.54 7.39
N GLU A 31 9.55 3.40 7.71
CA GLU A 31 10.06 2.30 8.55
C GLU A 31 10.05 2.72 10.01
N PHE A 32 9.50 1.85 10.86
CA PHE A 32 9.47 1.96 12.30
C PHE A 32 10.29 0.82 12.92
N ALA A 33 11.04 1.13 13.97
CA ALA A 33 11.93 0.19 14.66
C ALA A 33 11.88 0.40 16.19
N GLU A 34 12.81 -0.21 16.92
CA GLU A 34 12.97 0.02 18.36
C GLU A 34 13.15 1.52 18.67
N PRO A 35 12.60 2.03 19.79
CA PRO A 35 11.87 1.32 20.85
C PRO A 35 10.39 1.08 20.55
N PHE A 36 9.89 1.53 19.40
CA PHE A 36 8.46 1.47 19.07
C PHE A 36 8.03 0.05 18.68
N CYS A 37 8.88 -0.69 17.95
CA CYS A 37 8.61 -2.06 17.50
C CYS A 37 9.85 -2.95 17.63
N LYS A 38 9.69 -4.15 18.21
CA LYS A 38 10.78 -5.14 18.35
C LYS A 38 11.34 -5.68 17.04
N LYS A 39 10.50 -5.69 16.01
CA LYS A 39 10.89 -6.01 14.63
C LYS A 39 10.64 -4.77 13.79
N LYS A 40 11.51 -4.49 12.83
CA LYS A 40 11.27 -3.42 11.86
C LYS A 40 9.95 -3.66 11.13
N ILE A 41 9.14 -2.61 11.02
CA ILE A 41 7.87 -2.62 10.30
C ILE A 41 7.89 -1.45 9.32
N ILE A 42 7.59 -1.73 8.06
CA ILE A 42 7.30 -0.70 7.06
C ILE A 42 5.80 -0.45 7.07
N VAL A 43 5.40 0.81 7.15
CA VAL A 43 4.02 1.25 6.94
C VAL A 43 3.97 2.03 5.63
N GLY A 44 3.23 1.51 4.66
CA GLY A 44 2.96 2.13 3.38
C GLY A 44 1.57 2.74 3.36
N CYS A 45 1.45 4.02 3.04
CA CYS A 45 0.18 4.64 2.73
C CYS A 45 0.16 4.96 1.23
N ILE A 46 -0.82 4.40 0.50
CA ILE A 46 -0.88 4.51 -0.97
C ILE A 46 -2.28 4.95 -1.38
N TYR A 47 -2.33 5.99 -2.21
CA TYR A 47 -3.54 6.49 -2.85
C TYR A 47 -3.37 6.45 -4.36
N ARG A 48 -4.24 5.72 -5.06
CA ARG A 48 -4.31 5.77 -6.53
C ARG A 48 -5.41 6.75 -6.95
N PRO A 49 -5.08 7.91 -7.56
CA PRO A 49 -6.09 8.78 -8.14
C PRO A 49 -6.96 8.05 -9.18
N PRO A 50 -8.27 8.31 -9.23
CA PRO A 50 -9.20 7.56 -10.09
C PRO A 50 -8.90 7.68 -11.59
N LYS A 51 -8.18 8.73 -12.00
CA LYS A 51 -7.78 9.00 -13.39
C LYS A 51 -6.71 8.05 -13.92
N PHE A 52 -5.93 7.41 -13.06
CA PHE A 52 -4.80 6.56 -13.47
C PHE A 52 -5.26 5.16 -13.87
N ASN A 53 -4.45 4.45 -14.67
CA ASN A 53 -4.80 3.13 -15.16
C ASN A 53 -4.56 2.08 -14.06
N ILE A 54 -5.53 1.17 -13.86
CA ILE A 54 -5.41 0.12 -12.84
C ILE A 54 -4.27 -0.86 -13.15
N ASN A 55 -4.00 -1.18 -14.41
CA ASN A 55 -2.95 -2.12 -14.80
C ASN A 55 -1.57 -1.51 -14.55
N CYS A 56 -1.34 -0.27 -14.99
CA CYS A 56 -0.08 0.44 -14.74
C CYS A 56 0.20 0.57 -13.24
N PHE A 57 -0.82 0.95 -12.46
CA PHE A 57 -0.71 0.95 -11.00
C PHE A 57 -0.39 -0.44 -10.42
N SER A 58 -1.07 -1.49 -10.91
CA SER A 58 -0.87 -2.85 -10.43
C SER A 58 0.56 -3.33 -10.66
N ASP A 59 1.13 -3.06 -11.84
CA ASP A 59 2.51 -3.45 -12.17
C ASP A 59 3.53 -2.78 -11.23
N CYS A 60 3.40 -1.46 -11.00
CA CYS A 60 4.22 -0.72 -10.05
C CYS A 60 4.04 -1.21 -8.61
N PHE A 61 2.79 -1.47 -8.22
CA PHE A 61 2.45 -1.97 -6.89
C PHE A 61 3.03 -3.38 -6.64
N TYR A 62 2.93 -4.30 -7.60
CA TYR A 62 3.51 -5.64 -7.50
C TYR A 62 5.03 -5.63 -7.47
N SER A 63 5.67 -4.74 -8.25
CA SER A 63 7.12 -4.53 -8.16
C SER A 63 7.55 -4.06 -6.76
N THR A 64 6.80 -3.11 -6.19
CA THR A 64 7.02 -2.61 -4.83
C THR A 64 6.85 -3.72 -3.80
N LEU A 65 5.79 -4.53 -3.92
CA LEU A 65 5.56 -5.69 -3.07
C LEU A 65 6.69 -6.71 -3.14
N GLY A 66 7.12 -7.09 -4.35
CA GLY A 66 8.19 -8.06 -4.57
C GLY A 66 9.49 -7.65 -3.88
N LYS A 67 9.84 -6.35 -3.93
CA LYS A 67 11.02 -5.84 -3.22
C LYS A 67 10.89 -6.01 -1.70
N ILE A 68 9.75 -5.63 -1.12
CA ILE A 68 9.56 -5.69 0.34
C ILE A 68 9.52 -7.15 0.83
N THR A 69 8.90 -8.05 0.07
CA THR A 69 8.87 -9.49 0.38
C THR A 69 10.27 -10.10 0.35
N ASN A 70 11.10 -9.73 -0.63
CA ASN A 70 12.49 -10.19 -0.72
C ASN A 70 13.34 -9.72 0.47
N GLU A 71 13.06 -8.54 1.00
CA GLU A 71 13.75 -7.99 2.18
C GLU A 71 13.26 -8.61 3.52
N LYS A 72 12.27 -9.53 3.49
CA LYS A 72 11.68 -10.19 4.67
C LYS A 72 11.21 -9.19 5.75
N LYS A 73 10.84 -7.97 5.37
CA LYS A 73 10.36 -6.94 6.29
C LYS A 73 8.87 -7.12 6.55
N ASN A 74 8.44 -6.84 7.79
CA ASN A 74 7.01 -6.79 8.10
C ASN A 74 6.42 -5.53 7.47
N LEU A 75 5.25 -5.66 6.86
CA LEU A 75 4.65 -4.60 6.07
C LEU A 75 3.18 -4.41 6.41
N LEU A 76 2.81 -3.15 6.59
CA LEU A 76 1.44 -2.71 6.84
C LEU A 76 1.02 -1.72 5.76
N TYR A 77 -0.08 -1.98 5.07
CA TYR A 77 -0.63 -1.05 4.07
C TYR A 77 -1.90 -0.37 4.56
N LEU A 78 -1.97 0.93 4.29
CA LEU A 78 -3.17 1.75 4.38
C LEU A 78 -3.46 2.28 2.98
N CYS A 79 -4.55 1.87 2.36
CA CYS A 79 -4.73 2.12 0.94
C CYS A 79 -6.16 2.51 0.55
N ASP A 80 -6.26 3.52 -0.31
CA ASP A 80 -7.43 3.80 -1.15
C ASP A 80 -7.00 3.71 -2.61
N PHE A 81 -7.32 2.57 -3.23
CA PHE A 81 -6.98 2.35 -4.63
C PHE A 81 -8.04 2.88 -5.59
N ASN A 82 -9.18 3.42 -5.14
CA ASN A 82 -10.31 3.80 -6.00
C ASN A 82 -10.73 2.69 -7.00
N ILE A 83 -10.57 1.42 -6.65
CA ILE A 83 -10.92 0.28 -7.52
C ILE A 83 -12.38 -0.11 -7.29
N LYS A 84 -13.16 -0.21 -8.37
CA LYS A 84 -14.52 -0.76 -8.30
C LYS A 84 -14.45 -2.28 -8.15
N LEU A 85 -14.51 -2.77 -6.90
CA LEU A 85 -14.38 -4.20 -6.57
C LEU A 85 -15.41 -5.11 -7.27
N LEU A 86 -16.54 -4.57 -7.74
CA LEU A 86 -17.61 -5.33 -8.40
C LEU A 86 -17.44 -5.48 -9.92
N ASN A 87 -16.21 -5.43 -10.44
CA ASN A 87 -15.93 -5.68 -11.86
C ASN A 87 -14.92 -6.83 -12.06
N SER A 88 -15.03 -7.54 -13.18
CA SER A 88 -14.19 -8.72 -13.50
C SER A 88 -12.70 -8.42 -13.65
N LYS A 89 -12.30 -7.15 -13.80
CA LYS A 89 -10.90 -6.73 -13.85
C LYS A 89 -10.30 -6.54 -12.45
N SER A 90 -11.14 -6.39 -11.43
CA SER A 90 -10.71 -6.21 -10.03
C SER A 90 -10.49 -7.53 -9.31
N SER A 91 -11.02 -8.64 -9.83
CA SER A 91 -10.82 -9.96 -9.21
C SER A 91 -9.35 -10.36 -9.18
N GLN A 92 -8.63 -10.20 -10.29
CA GLN A 92 -7.19 -10.51 -10.35
C GLN A 92 -6.38 -9.67 -9.36
N PHE A 93 -6.71 -8.39 -9.21
CA PHE A 93 -6.06 -7.51 -8.26
C PHE A 93 -6.29 -7.94 -6.81
N ILE A 94 -7.54 -8.31 -6.48
CA ILE A 94 -7.93 -8.83 -5.17
C ILE A 94 -7.26 -10.18 -4.90
N ASP A 95 -7.22 -11.07 -5.89
CA ASP A 95 -6.60 -12.39 -5.77
C ASP A 95 -5.10 -12.27 -5.47
N HIS A 96 -4.40 -11.35 -6.15
CA HIS A 96 -2.98 -11.08 -5.86
C HIS A 96 -2.78 -10.49 -4.45
N LEU A 97 -3.65 -9.57 -4.02
CA LEU A 97 -3.60 -9.03 -2.66
C LEU A 97 -3.82 -10.11 -1.59
N ASN A 98 -4.75 -11.04 -1.83
CA ASN A 98 -5.03 -12.14 -0.90
C ASN A 98 -3.96 -13.25 -0.93
N ALA A 99 -3.31 -13.45 -2.09
CA ALA A 99 -2.27 -14.46 -2.27
C ALA A 99 -0.93 -14.03 -1.64
N SER A 100 -0.60 -12.75 -1.69
CA SER A 100 0.43 -12.21 -0.82
C SER A 100 -0.01 -12.36 0.64
N SER A 101 0.83 -12.88 1.53
CA SER A 101 0.51 -13.25 2.93
C SER A 101 0.13 -12.07 3.84
N PHE A 102 -0.49 -11.02 3.31
CA PHE A 102 -0.99 -9.88 4.06
C PHE A 102 -2.34 -10.25 4.67
N PRO A 103 -2.46 -10.27 6.01
CA PRO A 103 -3.76 -10.45 6.62
C PRO A 103 -4.69 -9.30 6.19
N PRO A 104 -6.00 -9.55 6.03
CA PRO A 104 -7.00 -8.56 5.56
C PRO A 104 -7.23 -7.36 6.50
N SER A 105 -6.36 -7.14 7.49
CA SER A 105 -6.64 -6.32 8.67
C SER A 105 -6.63 -4.81 8.43
N TYR A 106 -6.32 -4.33 7.22
CA TYR A 106 -6.41 -2.89 6.90
C TYR A 106 -7.03 -2.63 5.52
N LYS A 107 -8.26 -3.14 5.32
CA LYS A 107 -9.16 -2.71 4.24
C LYS A 107 -9.92 -1.46 4.67
N TRP A 108 -9.28 -0.29 4.64
CA TRP A 108 -9.97 0.98 4.85
C TRP A 108 -9.79 1.91 3.65
N ALA A 109 -10.26 1.47 2.49
CA ALA A 109 -10.94 2.31 1.50
C ALA A 109 -11.14 1.54 0.18
N THR A 110 -12.39 1.16 -0.05
CA THR A 110 -12.93 1.00 -1.41
C THR A 110 -14.34 1.58 -1.33
N LYS A 111 -14.56 2.72 -1.97
CA LYS A 111 -15.88 3.37 -2.09
C LYS A 111 -16.92 2.33 -2.52
N ASN A 112 -17.78 1.93 -1.59
CA ASN A 112 -19.02 1.22 -1.88
C ASN A 112 -19.96 2.20 -2.61
N TYR A 113 -19.86 2.29 -3.93
CA TYR A 113 -20.99 2.81 -4.73
C TYR A 113 -22.01 1.69 -4.88
N CYS A 114 -22.86 1.50 -3.86
CA CYS A 114 -24.22 1.03 -4.10
C CYS A 114 -24.94 2.17 -4.82
N HIS A 115 -25.22 2.00 -6.10
CA HIS A 115 -26.24 2.83 -6.75
C HIS A 115 -27.59 2.50 -6.09
N LYS A 116 -28.26 3.54 -5.58
CA LYS A 116 -29.69 3.52 -5.29
C LYS A 116 -30.48 3.36 -6.59
#